data_AF-A0A2V7L4V5-F1
#
_entry.id   AF-A0A2V7L4V5-F1
#
_cell.length_a   1.000
_cell.length_b   1.000
_cell.length_c   1.000
_cell.angle_alpha   90.00
_cell.angle_beta   90.00
_cell.angle_gamma   90.00
#
_symmetry.space_group_name_H-M   'P 1'
#
loop_
_entity.id
_entity.type
_entity.pdbx_description
1 polymer ?
#
loop_
_entity_poly.entity_id
_entity_poly.type
_entity_poly.pdbx_seq_one_letter_code
_entity_poly.pdbx_strand_id
1 'polypeptide(L)'
;MTRAAFMLLHAILALAFGLGFVLAPASVLALYGVATDPAGTFLARLWGAAAIQIGLAAWLARKDTDTPARRAVQLGNAAGLAVGFVIALLSQLAGLLNAFGWSTVILFLLLCVGYSYFHARPSAA
;
A
#
# COMPACT_ATOMS: atom_id res chain seq x y z
N MET A 1 -18.90 -3.37 2.52
CA MET A 1 -17.86 -4.15 1.82
C MET A 1 -17.44 -5.33 2.69
N THR A 2 -17.15 -6.51 2.11
CA THR A 2 -16.66 -7.69 2.84
C THR A 2 -15.13 -7.63 3.03
N ARG A 3 -14.57 -8.42 3.97
CA ARG A 3 -13.10 -8.55 4.18
C ARG A 3 -12.38 -8.94 2.90
N ALA A 4 -12.91 -9.93 2.19
CA ALA A 4 -12.34 -10.42 0.94
C ALA A 4 -12.31 -9.34 -0.14
N ALA A 5 -13.39 -8.56 -0.28
CA ALA A 5 -13.47 -7.46 -1.24
C ALA A 5 -12.50 -6.32 -0.89
N PHE A 6 -12.31 -6.02 0.39
CA PHE A 6 -11.32 -5.03 0.84
C PHE A 6 -9.89 -5.46 0.53
N MET A 7 -9.53 -6.70 0.87
CA MET A 7 -8.19 -7.24 0.57
C MET A 7 -7.94 -7.35 -0.93
N LEU A 8 -8.98 -7.64 -1.73
CA LEU A 8 -8.93 -7.60 -3.18
C LEU A 8 -8.64 -6.18 -3.70
N LEU A 9 -9.33 -5.17 -3.17
CA LEU A 9 -9.09 -3.77 -3.53
C LEU A 9 -7.65 -3.37 -3.23
N HIS A 10 -7.16 -3.65 -2.01
CA HIS A 10 -5.76 -3.37 -1.66
C HIS A 10 -4.79 -4.09 -2.60
N ALA A 11 -5.03 -5.37 -2.89
CA ALA A 11 -4.19 -6.13 -3.81
C ALA A 11 -4.09 -5.48 -5.19
N ILE A 12 -5.22 -5.07 -5.77
CA ILE A 12 -5.23 -4.42 -7.09
C ILE A 12 -4.43 -3.11 -7.06
N LEU A 13 -4.64 -2.28 -6.04
CA LEU A 13 -3.91 -1.01 -5.89
C LEU A 13 -2.40 -1.24 -5.74
N ALA A 14 -2.00 -2.15 -4.84
CA ALA A 14 -0.61 -2.45 -4.57
C ALA A 14 0.09 -3.07 -5.78
N LEU A 15 -0.58 -3.95 -6.53
CA LEU A 15 -0.05 -4.54 -7.76
C LEU A 15 0.06 -3.50 -8.89
N ALA A 16 -0.93 -2.62 -9.06
CA ALA A 16 -0.88 -1.57 -10.07
C ALA A 16 0.28 -0.60 -9.81
N PHE A 17 0.42 -0.12 -8.56
CA PHE A 17 1.56 0.71 -8.17
C PHE A 17 2.88 -0.04 -8.28
N GLY A 18 2.93 -1.28 -7.81
CA GLY A 18 4.12 -2.11 -7.84
C GLY A 18 4.63 -2.35 -9.27
N LEU A 19 3.75 -2.70 -10.20
CA LEU A 19 4.08 -2.83 -11.62
C LEU A 19 4.54 -1.50 -12.23
N GLY A 20 3.86 -0.39 -11.91
CA GLY A 20 4.26 0.94 -12.35
C GLY A 20 5.68 1.30 -11.90
N PHE A 21 6.00 1.07 -10.63
CA PHE A 21 7.33 1.34 -10.08
C PHE A 21 8.43 0.40 -10.59
N VAL A 22 8.12 -0.87 -10.86
CA VAL A 22 9.10 -1.80 -11.45
C VAL A 22 9.42 -1.43 -12.90
N LEU A 23 8.39 -1.18 -13.71
CA LEU A 23 8.51 -1.00 -15.16
C LEU A 23 8.90 0.43 -15.54
N ALA A 24 8.29 1.43 -14.90
CA ALA A 24 8.43 2.84 -15.26
C ALA A 24 8.55 3.76 -14.02
N PRO A 25 9.54 3.54 -13.13
CA PRO A 25 9.67 4.27 -11.86
C PRO A 25 9.74 5.78 -12.03
N ALA A 26 10.54 6.27 -12.98
CA ALA A 26 10.71 7.71 -13.23
C ALA A 26 9.41 8.36 -13.69
N SER A 27 8.64 7.69 -14.56
CA SER A 27 7.34 8.18 -15.02
C SER A 27 6.33 8.26 -13.88
N VAL A 28 6.30 7.25 -13.01
CA VAL A 28 5.43 7.26 -11.82
C VAL A 28 5.81 8.39 -10.88
N LEU A 29 7.10 8.56 -10.56
CA LEU A 29 7.59 9.63 -9.68
C LEU A 29 7.41 11.03 -10.27
N ALA A 30 7.49 11.19 -11.59
CA ALA A 30 7.22 12.45 -12.26
C ALA A 30 5.79 12.95 -12.02
N LEU A 31 4.80 12.06 -11.85
CA LEU A 31 3.43 12.45 -11.48
C LEU A 31 3.38 13.17 -10.12
N TYR A 32 4.28 12.80 -9.21
CA TYR A 32 4.46 13.43 -7.90
C TYR A 32 5.34 14.68 -7.94
N GLY A 33 5.85 15.06 -9.11
CA GLY A 33 6.78 16.19 -9.27
C GLY A 33 8.21 15.86 -8.82
N VAL A 34 8.55 14.57 -8.70
CA VAL A 34 9.85 14.13 -8.19
C VAL A 34 10.77 13.75 -9.35
N ALA A 35 11.90 14.45 -9.46
CA ALA A 35 12.98 14.05 -10.36
C ALA A 35 13.68 12.79 -9.82
N THR A 36 14.06 11.87 -10.70
CA THR A 36 14.64 10.58 -10.31
C THR A 36 16.03 10.42 -10.89
N ASP A 37 17.02 10.22 -10.03
CA ASP A 37 18.38 9.86 -10.39
C ASP A 37 18.54 8.32 -10.48
N PRO A 38 19.72 7.78 -10.85
CA PRO A 38 19.90 6.33 -10.93
C PRO A 38 19.67 5.60 -9.61
N ALA A 39 20.08 6.19 -8.48
CA ALA A 39 19.89 5.60 -7.16
C ALA A 39 18.41 5.57 -6.75
N GLY A 40 17.68 6.68 -6.95
CA GLY A 40 16.24 6.78 -6.75
C GLY A 40 15.47 5.83 -7.65
N THR A 41 15.93 5.63 -8.88
CA THR A 41 15.34 4.67 -9.83
C THR A 41 15.48 3.23 -9.31
N PHE A 42 16.66 2.87 -8.78
CA PHE A 42 16.88 1.55 -8.18
C PHE A 42 15.99 1.33 -6.96
N LEU A 43 15.95 2.29 -6.02
CA LEU A 43 15.12 2.20 -4.83
C LEU A 43 13.61 2.17 -5.15
N ALA A 44 13.17 2.94 -6.15
CA ALA A 44 11.79 2.93 -6.61
C ALA A 44 11.38 1.55 -7.17
N ARG A 45 12.26 0.88 -7.92
CA ARG A 45 12.00 -0.50 -8.38
C ARG A 45 11.95 -1.50 -7.24
N LEU A 46 12.84 -1.37 -6.26
CA LEU A 46 12.83 -2.24 -5.08
C LEU A 46 11.55 -2.05 -4.25
N TRP A 47 11.10 -0.80 -4.11
CA TRP A 47 9.80 -0.49 -3.53
C TRP A 47 8.66 -1.09 -4.35
N GLY A 48 8.71 -1.00 -5.68
CA GLY A 48 7.73 -1.63 -6.56
C GLY A 48 7.64 -3.15 -6.36
N ALA A 49 8.79 -3.83 -6.21
CA ALA A 49 8.83 -5.26 -5.90
C ALA A 49 8.20 -5.57 -4.53
N ALA A 50 8.49 -4.76 -3.51
CA ALA A 50 7.86 -4.90 -2.20
C ALA A 50 6.34 -4.66 -2.25
N ALA A 51 5.88 -3.68 -3.02
CA ALA A 51 4.45 -3.43 -3.24
C ALA A 51 3.75 -4.60 -3.94
N ILE A 52 4.41 -5.24 -4.91
CA ILE A 52 3.90 -6.48 -5.54
C ILE A 52 3.77 -7.60 -4.49
N GLN A 53 4.81 -7.82 -3.68
CA GLN A 53 4.77 -8.83 -2.61
C GLN A 53 3.59 -8.58 -1.65
N ILE A 54 3.40 -7.33 -1.21
CA ILE A 54 2.29 -6.92 -0.34
C ILE A 54 0.94 -7.20 -1.01
N GLY A 55 0.79 -6.79 -2.28
CA GLY A 55 -0.44 -7.00 -3.05
C GLY A 55 -0.77 -8.48 -3.23
N LEU A 56 0.24 -9.31 -3.50
CA LEU A 56 0.07 -10.77 -3.60
C LEU A 56 -0.33 -11.39 -2.26
N ALA A 57 0.28 -10.97 -1.15
CA ALA A 57 -0.10 -11.45 0.18
C ALA A 57 -1.57 -11.12 0.51
N ALA A 58 -2.01 -9.89 0.22
CA ALA A 58 -3.41 -9.49 0.37
C ALA A 58 -4.35 -10.28 -0.56
N TRP A 59 -3.96 -10.48 -1.82
CA TRP A 59 -4.72 -11.27 -2.79
C TRP A 59 -4.91 -12.70 -2.30
N LEU A 60 -3.83 -13.39 -1.95
CA LEU A 60 -3.85 -14.80 -1.58
C LEU A 60 -4.67 -15.03 -0.31
N ALA A 61 -4.51 -14.17 0.71
CA ALA A 61 -5.22 -14.31 1.97
C ALA A 61 -6.71 -13.90 1.92
N ARG A 62 -7.18 -13.28 0.81
CA ARG A 62 -8.54 -12.70 0.74
C ARG A 62 -9.67 -13.72 0.88
N LYS A 63 -9.46 -14.96 0.42
CA LYS A 63 -10.47 -16.04 0.43
C LYS A 63 -10.31 -16.98 1.62
N ASP A 64 -9.29 -16.79 2.43
CA ASP A 64 -9.06 -17.63 3.60
C ASP A 64 -10.17 -17.38 4.64
N THR A 65 -10.49 -18.40 5.44
CA THR A 65 -11.41 -18.27 6.58
C THR A 65 -10.77 -17.40 7.66
N ASP A 66 -11.41 -17.22 8.83
CA ASP A 66 -10.81 -16.39 9.90
C ASP A 66 -9.64 -17.09 10.62
N THR A 67 -8.60 -17.41 9.86
CA THR A 67 -7.41 -18.09 10.32
C THR A 67 -6.45 -17.10 11.00
N PRO A 68 -5.57 -17.60 11.90
CA PRO A 68 -4.45 -16.83 12.41
C PRO A 68 -3.58 -16.22 11.29
N ALA A 69 -3.39 -16.94 10.18
CA ALA A 69 -2.61 -16.48 9.04
C ALA A 69 -3.23 -15.24 8.37
N ARG A 70 -4.54 -15.26 8.12
CA ARG A 70 -5.26 -14.10 7.56
C ARG A 70 -5.17 -12.89 8.48
N ARG A 71 -5.34 -13.10 9.79
CA ARG A 71 -5.23 -12.03 10.80
C ARG A 71 -3.82 -11.44 10.86
N ALA A 72 -2.78 -12.27 10.76
CA ALA A 72 -1.38 -11.82 10.69
C ALA A 72 -1.12 -10.97 9.44
N VAL A 73 -1.63 -11.39 8.27
CA VAL A 73 -1.54 -10.59 7.04
C VAL A 73 -2.26 -9.25 7.19
N GLN A 74 -3.44 -9.22 7.81
CA GLN A 74 -4.17 -7.97 8.05
C GLN A 74 -3.42 -7.03 8.99
N LEU A 75 -2.88 -7.56 10.09
CA LEU A 75 -2.12 -6.78 11.05
C LEU A 75 -0.81 -6.24 10.44
N GLY A 76 -0.07 -7.07 9.71
CA GLY A 76 1.15 -6.67 9.02
C GLY A 76 0.90 -5.56 8.00
N ASN A 77 -0.17 -5.67 7.22
CA ASN A 77 -0.59 -4.61 6.30
C ASN A 77 -0.98 -3.33 7.05
N ALA A 78 -1.79 -3.42 8.11
CA ALA A 78 -2.16 -2.25 8.91
C ALA A 78 -0.93 -1.52 9.46
N ALA A 79 0.01 -2.25 10.06
CA ALA A 79 1.23 -1.68 10.63
C ALA A 79 2.11 -1.02 9.55
N GLY A 80 2.34 -1.70 8.43
CA GLY A 80 3.12 -1.16 7.32
C GLY A 80 2.49 0.09 6.71
N LEU A 81 1.16 0.09 6.52
CA LEU A 81 0.39 1.23 6.01
C LEU A 81 0.41 2.40 6.99
N ALA A 82 0.37 2.16 8.30
CA ALA A 82 0.50 3.22 9.31
C ALA A 82 1.87 3.92 9.22
N VAL A 83 2.96 3.15 9.13
CA VAL A 83 4.32 3.70 8.96
C VAL A 83 4.41 4.48 7.65
N GLY A 84 3.92 3.91 6.55
CA GLY A 84 3.91 4.57 5.26
C GLY A 84 3.06 5.84 5.23
N PHE A 85 1.94 5.88 5.95
CA PHE A 85 1.09 7.06 6.08
C PHE A 85 1.86 8.20 6.75
N VAL A 86 2.58 7.93 7.84
CA VAL A 86 3.40 8.93 8.52
C VAL A 86 4.49 9.46 7.58
N ILE A 87 5.21 8.58 6.88
CA ILE A 87 6.25 8.97 5.93
C ILE A 87 5.66 9.84 4.81
N ALA A 88 4.55 9.42 4.21
CA ALA A 88 3.89 10.14 3.13
C ALA A 88 3.38 11.52 3.58
N LEU A 89 2.77 11.60 4.77
CA LEU A 89 2.27 12.84 5.34
C LEU A 89 3.41 13.82 5.62
N LEU A 90 4.48 13.36 6.27
CA LEU A 90 5.64 14.21 6.54
C LEU A 90 6.29 14.71 5.25
N SER A 91 6.41 13.84 4.25
CA SER A 91 6.97 14.21 2.93
C SER A 91 6.10 15.25 2.22
N GLN A 92 4.77 15.10 2.28
CA GLN A 92 3.82 16.05 1.72
C GLN A 92 3.89 17.42 2.42
N LEU A 93 3.93 17.42 3.76
CA LEU A 93 4.01 18.64 4.56
C LEU A 93 5.35 19.36 4.41
N ALA A 94 6.44 18.61 4.12
CA ALA A 94 7.75 19.16 3.81
C ALA A 94 7.84 19.77 2.40
N GLY A 95 6.81 19.65 1.56
CA GLY A 95 6.80 20.16 0.19
C GLY A 95 7.64 19.34 -0.79
N LEU A 96 8.00 18.10 -0.45
CA LEU A 96 8.77 17.21 -1.32
C LEU A 96 7.98 16.78 -2.56
N LEU A 97 6.65 16.66 -2.42
CA LEU A 97 5.74 16.21 -3.46
C LEU A 97 4.83 17.37 -3.88
N ASN A 98 4.36 17.35 -5.13
CA ASN A 98 3.30 18.24 -5.58
C ASN A 98 1.94 17.85 -4.95
N ALA A 99 0.84 18.50 -5.38
CA ALA A 99 -0.50 18.21 -4.85
C ALA A 99 -0.95 16.75 -5.01
N PHE A 100 -0.41 16.02 -5.99
CA PHE A 100 -0.73 14.61 -6.22
C PHE A 100 -0.26 13.70 -5.08
N GLY A 101 0.74 14.10 -4.29
CA GLY A 101 1.22 13.33 -3.14
C GLY A 101 0.16 13.11 -2.06
N TRP A 102 -0.87 13.96 -1.96
CA TRP A 102 -2.03 13.73 -1.10
C TRP A 102 -2.78 12.44 -1.44
N SER A 103 -2.73 11.97 -2.69
CA SER A 103 -3.34 10.69 -3.08
C SER A 103 -2.72 9.52 -2.31
N THR A 104 -1.40 9.50 -2.14
CA THR A 104 -0.68 8.48 -1.36
C THR A 104 -1.03 8.58 0.12
N VAL A 105 -1.06 9.80 0.68
CA VAL A 105 -1.43 10.03 2.09
C VAL A 105 -2.83 9.48 2.39
N ILE A 106 -3.81 9.86 1.56
CA ILE A 106 -5.21 9.43 1.73
C ILE A 106 -5.33 7.92 1.54
N LEU A 107 -4.68 7.36 0.51
CA LEU A 107 -4.72 5.92 0.24
C LEU A 107 -4.18 5.11 1.42
N PHE A 108 -3.03 5.51 1.98
CA PHE A 108 -2.40 4.79 3.08
C PHE A 108 -3.26 4.90 4.36
N LEU A 109 -3.82 6.08 4.65
CA LEU A 109 -4.74 6.27 5.76
C LEU A 109 -5.98 5.38 5.63
N LEU A 110 -6.67 5.42 4.48
CA LEU A 110 -7.89 4.66 4.26
C LEU A 110 -7.66 3.15 4.34
N LEU A 111 -6.56 2.66 3.75
CA LEU A 111 -6.22 1.24 3.84
C LEU A 111 -5.82 0.83 5.26
N CYS A 112 -5.05 1.66 5.98
CA CYS A 112 -4.69 1.41 7.37
C CYS A 112 -5.95 1.26 8.23
N VAL A 113 -6.84 2.27 8.18
CA VAL A 113 -8.10 2.27 8.92
C VAL A 113 -8.97 1.07 8.52
N GLY A 114 -9.03 0.74 7.23
CA GLY A 114 -9.77 -0.40 6.73
C GLY A 114 -9.28 -1.74 7.31
N TYR A 115 -7.96 -1.98 7.31
CA TYR A 115 -7.40 -3.19 7.92
C TYR A 115 -7.63 -3.24 9.42
N SER A 116 -7.41 -2.15 10.15
CA SER A 116 -7.66 -2.08 11.60
C SER A 116 -9.12 -2.39 11.94
N TYR A 117 -10.07 -1.83 11.16
CA TYR A 117 -11.49 -2.10 11.33
C TYR A 117 -11.87 -3.57 11.07
N PHE A 118 -11.36 -4.17 9.99
CA PHE A 118 -11.67 -5.56 9.65
C PHE A 118 -11.03 -6.58 10.60
N HIS A 119 -9.87 -6.24 11.18
CA HIS A 119 -9.17 -7.03 12.18
C HIS A 119 -9.90 -7.02 13.54
N ALA A 120 -10.41 -5.86 13.97
CA ALA A 120 -11.11 -5.72 15.25
C ALA A 120 -12.48 -6.42 15.30
N ARG A 121 -13.08 -6.75 14.15
CA ARG A 121 -14.37 -7.44 14.10
C ARG A 121 -14.20 -8.95 14.27
N PRO A 122 -15.01 -9.64 15.09
CA PRO A 122 -15.09 -11.11 15.09
C PRO A 122 -15.56 -11.61 13.71
N SER A 123 -15.09 -12.76 13.22
CA SER A 123 -15.84 -13.46 12.17
C SER A 123 -17.12 -14.00 12.77
N ALA A 124 -18.28 -13.77 12.13
CA ALA A 124 -19.44 -14.60 12.39
C ALA A 124 -19.03 -16.05 12.15
N ALA A 125 -19.16 -16.87 13.20
CA ALA A 125 -18.87 -18.30 13.18
C ALA A 125 -19.84 -19.03 12.26
#